data_AF-A0A966Q9N1-F1
#
_entry.id   AF-A0A966Q9N1-F1
#
_cell.length_a   1.000
_cell.length_b   1.000
_cell.length_c   1.000
_cell.angle_alpha   90.00
_cell.angle_beta   90.00
_cell.angle_gamma   90.00
#
_symmetry.space_group_name_H-M   'P 1'
#
loop_
_entity.id
_entity.type
_entity.pdbx_description
1 polymer ?
#
loop_
_entity_poly.entity_id
_entity_poly.type
_entity_poly.pdbx_seq_one_letter_code
_entity_poly.pdbx_strand_id
1 'polypeptide(L)'
;RRAQFLREICEELGIKATVLKSKSEKVKSAYDLVTARAVAPLPKLISSTWHLLAPSGRLLAIKGESASAEMAETSLPADGKMTLHEINFKDLPLARVVEVSKAG
;
A
#
# COMPACT_ATOMS: atom_id res chain seq x y z
N ARG A 1 7.31 0.34 -21.02
CA ARG A 1 8.52 0.77 -20.31
C ARG A 1 8.53 0.34 -18.84
N ARG A 2 7.89 1.01 -17.86
CA ARG A 2 7.99 0.62 -16.42
C ARG A 2 7.66 -0.85 -16.12
N ALA A 3 6.50 -1.34 -16.55
CA ALA A 3 6.09 -2.73 -16.33
C ALA A 3 6.96 -3.76 -17.08
N GLN A 4 7.58 -3.36 -18.19
CA GLN A 4 8.48 -4.23 -18.94
C GLN A 4 9.82 -4.35 -18.20
N PHE A 5 10.40 -3.21 -17.81
CA PHE A 5 11.60 -3.16 -16.99
C PHE A 5 11.47 -4.00 -15.71
N LEU A 6 10.33 -3.89 -15.00
CA LEU A 6 10.09 -4.72 -13.81
C LEU A 6 10.08 -6.22 -14.11
N ARG A 7 9.58 -6.65 -15.28
CA ARG A 7 9.62 -8.07 -15.67
C ARG A 7 11.04 -8.52 -15.95
N GLU A 8 11.79 -7.74 -16.71
CA GLU A 8 13.20 -8.00 -17.03
C GLU A 8 14.02 -8.14 -15.73
N ILE A 9 13.84 -7.23 -14.77
CA ILE A 9 14.52 -7.32 -13.47
C ILE A 9 14.06 -8.52 -12.63
N CYS A 10 12.77 -8.87 -12.65
CA CYS A 10 12.31 -10.06 -11.93
C CYS A 10 12.92 -11.34 -12.52
N GLU A 11 13.05 -11.41 -13.85
CA GLU A 11 13.68 -12.53 -14.55
C GLU A 11 15.18 -12.60 -14.24
N GLU A 12 15.90 -11.48 -14.39
CA GLU A 12 17.34 -11.38 -14.12
C GLU A 12 17.70 -11.74 -12.68
N LEU A 13 16.90 -11.32 -11.71
CA LEU A 13 17.12 -11.58 -10.29
C LEU A 13 16.49 -12.88 -9.78
N GLY A 14 15.78 -13.63 -10.63
CA GLY A 14 15.08 -14.86 -10.24
C GLY A 14 13.92 -14.65 -9.24
N ILE A 15 13.33 -13.46 -9.21
CA ILE A 15 12.22 -13.10 -8.32
C ILE A 15 10.90 -13.64 -8.90
N LYS A 16 10.24 -14.51 -8.14
CA LYS A 16 8.92 -15.05 -8.48
C LYS A 16 7.83 -14.02 -8.25
N ALA A 17 7.63 -13.11 -9.20
CA ALA A 17 6.61 -12.07 -9.15
C ALA A 17 5.80 -11.97 -10.45
N THR A 18 4.51 -11.62 -10.33
CA THR A 18 3.64 -11.32 -11.47
C THR A 18 3.52 -9.81 -11.66
N VAL A 19 3.96 -9.30 -12.80
CA VAL A 19 3.90 -7.86 -13.12
C VAL A 19 2.72 -7.56 -14.04
N LEU A 20 1.70 -6.88 -13.49
CA LEU A 20 0.51 -6.44 -14.22
C LEU A 20 0.68 -4.99 -14.72
N LYS A 21 0.37 -4.75 -15.99
CA LYS A 21 0.29 -3.40 -16.58
C LYS A 21 -1.18 -2.96 -16.63
N SER A 22 -1.75 -2.67 -15.48
CA SER A 22 -3.14 -2.24 -15.34
C SER A 22 -3.27 -1.19 -14.24
N LYS A 23 -4.41 -0.50 -14.20
CA LYS A 23 -4.79 0.25 -12.99
C LYS A 23 -5.27 -0.73 -11.91
N SER A 24 -5.15 -0.36 -10.64
CA SER A 24 -5.51 -1.23 -9.51
C SER A 24 -7.00 -1.59 -9.52
N GLU A 25 -7.86 -0.68 -9.97
CA GLU A 25 -9.32 -0.86 -10.05
C GLU A 25 -9.72 -1.96 -11.06
N LYS A 26 -8.82 -2.32 -11.99
CA LYS A 26 -9.08 -3.42 -12.95
C LYS A 26 -8.66 -4.78 -12.44
N VAL A 27 -7.95 -4.86 -11.31
CA VAL A 27 -7.52 -6.12 -10.70
C VAL A 27 -8.67 -6.67 -9.87
N LYS A 28 -9.13 -7.88 -10.19
CA LYS A 28 -10.27 -8.55 -9.55
C LYS A 28 -9.79 -9.71 -8.66
N SER A 29 -8.99 -9.37 -7.67
CA SER A 29 -8.43 -10.33 -6.71
C SER A 29 -8.36 -9.68 -5.34
N ALA A 30 -8.42 -10.50 -4.30
CA ALA A 30 -8.28 -10.07 -2.92
C ALA A 30 -7.01 -10.68 -2.33
N TYR A 31 -6.32 -9.90 -1.50
CA TYR A 31 -5.04 -10.25 -0.90
C TYR A 31 -5.08 -9.97 0.60
N ASP A 32 -4.36 -10.79 1.36
CA ASP A 32 -4.22 -10.60 2.81
C ASP A 32 -3.39 -9.35 3.14
N LEU A 33 -2.43 -9.04 2.27
CA LEU A 33 -1.53 -7.89 2.40
C LEU A 33 -1.40 -7.16 1.08
N VAL A 34 -1.67 -5.86 1.10
CA VAL A 34 -1.42 -4.93 -0.01
C VAL A 34 -0.42 -3.89 0.48
N THR A 35 0.58 -3.55 -0.33
CA THR A 35 1.51 -2.47 0.00
C THR A 35 1.63 -1.48 -1.15
N ALA A 36 1.84 -0.22 -0.81
CA ALA A 36 2.11 0.83 -1.77
C ALA A 36 3.07 1.85 -1.18
N ARG A 37 4.06 2.27 -1.97
CA ARG A 37 4.76 3.53 -1.71
C ARG A 37 3.84 4.65 -2.18
N ALA A 38 3.25 5.35 -1.23
CA ALA A 38 2.17 6.26 -1.55
C ALA A 38 2.69 7.49 -2.29
N VAL A 39 2.16 7.69 -3.50
CA VAL A 39 2.38 8.91 -4.30
C VAL A 39 1.15 9.82 -4.27
N ALA A 40 0.04 9.33 -3.71
CA ALA A 40 -1.22 10.04 -3.55
C ALA A 40 -1.60 10.14 -2.07
N PRO A 41 -2.45 11.12 -1.68
CA PRO A 41 -3.00 11.21 -0.33
C PRO A 41 -3.70 9.91 0.11
N LEU A 42 -3.66 9.60 1.41
CA LEU A 42 -4.23 8.39 2.01
C LEU A 42 -5.67 8.10 1.56
N PRO A 43 -6.62 9.07 1.54
CA PRO A 43 -8.01 8.78 1.14
C PRO A 43 -8.11 8.20 -0.28
N LYS A 44 -7.32 8.75 -1.21
CA LYS A 44 -7.32 8.31 -2.60
C LYS A 44 -6.69 6.93 -2.76
N LEU A 45 -5.58 6.67 -2.03
CA LEU A 45 -4.93 5.37 -2.04
C LEU A 45 -5.88 4.29 -1.51
N ILE A 46 -6.50 4.52 -0.36
CA ILE A 46 -7.45 3.59 0.26
C ILE A 46 -8.61 3.31 -0.70
N SER A 47 -9.22 4.35 -1.27
CA SER A 47 -10.31 4.20 -2.24
C SER A 47 -9.94 3.31 -3.42
N SER A 48 -8.74 3.45 -3.97
CA SER A 48 -8.26 2.67 -5.13
C SER A 48 -7.74 1.26 -4.82
N THR A 49 -7.63 0.89 -3.54
CA THR A 49 -7.04 -0.39 -3.11
C THR A 49 -7.91 -1.19 -2.15
N TRP A 50 -8.98 -0.62 -1.61
CA TRP A 50 -9.87 -1.30 -0.65
C TRP A 50 -10.49 -2.59 -1.17
N HIS A 51 -10.81 -2.64 -2.47
CA HIS A 51 -11.34 -3.84 -3.14
C HIS A 51 -10.30 -4.96 -3.28
N LEU A 52 -9.01 -4.64 -3.15
CA LEU A 52 -7.91 -5.60 -3.18
C LEU A 52 -7.65 -6.23 -1.82
N LEU A 53 -8.25 -5.72 -0.74
CA LEU A 53 -8.14 -6.32 0.59
C LEU A 53 -9.15 -7.44 0.76
N ALA A 54 -8.66 -8.63 1.08
CA ALA A 54 -9.48 -9.74 1.59
C ALA A 54 -10.17 -9.35 2.91
N PRO A 55 -11.21 -10.08 3.36
CA PRO A 55 -11.68 -9.97 4.74
C PRO A 55 -10.50 -10.12 5.71
N SER A 56 -10.43 -9.27 6.73
CA SER A 56 -9.26 -9.19 7.65
C SER A 56 -7.91 -8.80 7.00
N GLY A 57 -7.91 -8.39 5.73
CA GLY A 57 -6.71 -7.97 5.00
C GLY A 57 -6.20 -6.59 5.42
N ARG A 58 -4.93 -6.30 5.10
CA ARG A 58 -4.23 -5.09 5.53
C ARG A 58 -3.57 -4.36 4.37
N LEU A 59 -3.65 -3.03 4.38
CA LEU A 59 -2.88 -2.14 3.52
C LEU A 59 -1.72 -1.53 4.31
N LEU A 60 -0.49 -1.71 3.83
CA LEU A 60 0.71 -1.04 4.34
C LEU A 60 1.13 0.08 3.38
N ALA A 61 0.78 1.31 3.72
CA ALA A 61 1.10 2.50 2.93
C ALA A 61 2.37 3.17 3.45
N ILE A 62 3.46 3.11 2.69
CA ILE A 62 4.70 3.83 3.03
C ILE A 62 4.48 5.32 2.74
N LYS A 63 4.66 6.16 3.76
CA LYS A 63 4.37 7.60 3.77
C LYS A 63 5.56 8.44 4.23
N GLY A 64 5.51 9.73 3.90
CA GLY A 64 6.44 10.74 4.38
C GLY A 64 5.96 11.41 5.66
N GLU A 65 6.47 12.61 5.94
CA GLU A 65 6.11 13.43 7.11
C GLU A 65 4.62 13.78 7.22
N SER A 66 3.91 13.84 6.09
CA SER A 66 2.47 14.14 6.03
C SER A 66 1.57 13.02 6.57
N ALA A 67 2.12 11.86 6.95
CA ALA A 67 1.35 10.68 7.35
C ALA A 67 0.28 11.01 8.41
N SER A 68 0.66 11.67 9.51
CA SER A 68 -0.25 11.97 10.61
C SER A 68 -1.38 12.93 10.19
N ALA A 69 -1.04 13.98 9.43
CA ALA A 69 -2.02 14.94 8.93
C ALA A 69 -3.01 14.26 7.97
N GLU A 70 -2.50 13.46 7.03
CA GLU A 70 -3.36 12.71 6.12
C GLU A 70 -4.26 11.71 6.85
N MET A 71 -3.78 11.09 7.95
CA MET A 71 -4.59 10.18 8.75
C MET A 71 -5.77 10.90 9.41
N ALA A 72 -5.55 12.10 9.94
CA ALA A 72 -6.60 12.90 10.56
C ALA A 72 -7.72 13.30 9.55
N GLU A 73 -7.36 13.48 8.29
CA GLU A 73 -8.30 13.82 7.20
C GLU A 73 -8.92 12.59 6.53
N THR A 74 -8.49 11.38 6.89
CA THR A 74 -8.93 10.15 6.25
C THR A 74 -10.10 9.52 7.00
N SER A 75 -11.22 9.34 6.30
CA SER A 75 -12.29 8.45 6.73
C SER A 75 -12.10 7.07 6.11
N LEU A 76 -12.32 6.03 6.91
CA LEU A 76 -12.17 4.64 6.49
C LEU A 76 -13.49 4.06 5.99
N PRO A 77 -13.45 3.18 4.96
CA PRO A 77 -14.61 2.38 4.63
C PRO A 77 -14.88 1.34 5.73
N ALA A 78 -16.14 1.20 6.13
CA ALA A 78 -16.58 0.24 7.16
C ALA A 78 -15.84 0.39 8.51
N ASP A 79 -15.78 -0.68 9.32
CA ASP A 79 -15.11 -0.70 10.63
C ASP A 79 -13.58 -0.87 10.50
N GLY A 80 -12.99 -0.27 9.47
CA GLY A 80 -11.54 -0.28 9.28
C GLY A 80 -10.82 0.42 10.44
N LYS A 81 -9.55 0.07 10.65
CA LYS A 81 -8.69 0.75 11.63
C LYS A 81 -7.41 1.23 10.97
N MET A 82 -6.88 2.36 11.46
CA MET A 82 -5.62 2.94 10.99
C MET A 82 -4.61 3.01 12.13
N THR A 83 -3.38 2.60 11.85
CA THR A 83 -2.26 2.68 12.78
C THR A 83 -1.05 3.29 12.08
N LEU A 84 -0.39 4.26 12.72
CA LEU A 84 0.88 4.81 12.25
C LEU A 84 2.03 4.03 12.86
N HIS A 85 2.89 3.48 12.02
CA HIS A 85 4.15 2.87 12.41
C HIS A 85 5.29 3.80 12.03
N GLU A 86 6.04 4.26 13.03
CA GLU A 86 7.27 5.01 12.83
C GLU A 86 8.46 4.08 13.02
N ILE A 87 9.32 4.00 12.01
CA ILE A 87 10.45 3.07 11.96
C ILE A 87 11.73 3.90 11.94
N ASN A 88 12.45 3.86 13.06
CA ASN A 88 13.71 4.55 13.25
C ASN A 88 14.88 3.60 12.95
N PHE A 89 15.66 3.93 11.93
CA PHE A 89 16.92 3.24 11.63
C PHE A 89 18.07 4.19 11.90
N LYS A 90 19.11 3.71 12.58
CA LYS A 90 20.23 4.52 13.10
C LYS A 90 20.83 5.50 12.08
N ASP A 91 20.91 5.10 10.82
CA ASP A 91 21.57 5.86 9.75
C ASP A 91 20.62 6.22 8.59
N LEU A 92 19.30 6.16 8.81
CA LEU A 92 18.31 6.54 7.79
C LEU A 92 17.28 7.52 8.35
N PRO A 93 16.67 8.36 7.49
CA PRO A 93 15.54 9.17 7.88
C PRO A 93 14.38 8.32 8.44
N LEU A 94 13.64 8.91 9.38
CA LEU A 94 12.45 8.30 9.98
C LEU A 94 11.47 7.86 8.89
N ALA A 95 11.25 6.54 8.79
CA ALA A 95 10.28 5.97 7.86
C ALA A 95 8.92 5.87 8.54
N ARG A 96 7.86 6.10 7.77
CA ARG A 96 6.48 6.00 8.26
C ARG A 96 5.68 5.04 7.40
N VAL A 97 4.96 4.15 8.06
CA VAL A 97 4.03 3.22 7.40
C VAL A 97 2.67 3.37 8.07
N VAL A 98 1.67 3.73 7.28
CA VAL A 98 0.28 3.71 7.73
C VAL A 98 -0.29 2.33 7.41
N GLU A 99 -0.64 1.58 8.45
CA GLU A 99 -1.39 0.34 8.33
C GLU A 99 -2.87 0.65 8.36
N VAL A 100 -3.62 0.13 7.37
CA VAL A 100 -5.07 0.15 7.35
C VAL A 100 -5.58 -1.29 7.36
N SER A 101 -6.29 -1.69 8.41
CA SER A 101 -6.88 -3.04 8.52
C SER A 101 -8.35 -3.00 8.12
N LYS A 102 -8.78 -3.93 7.26
CA LYS A 102 -10.18 -4.17 6.94
C LYS A 102 -10.81 -5.09 7.98
N ALA A 103 -12.02 -4.78 8.44
CA ALA A 103 -12.77 -5.68 9.31
C ALA A 103 -13.04 -7.02 8.61
N GLY A 104 -13.11 -8.09 9.40
CA GLY A 104 -13.41 -9.45 8.93
C GLY A 104 -14.86 -9.64 8.56
#